data_AF-N1ZN19-F1
#
_entry.id   AF-N1ZN19-F1
#
_cell.length_a   1.000
_cell.length_b   1.000
_cell.length_c   1.000
_cell.angle_alpha   90.00
_cell.angle_beta   90.00
_cell.angle_gamma   90.00
#
_symmetry.space_group_name_H-M   'P 1'
#
loop_
_entity.id
_entity.type
_entity.pdbx_description
1 polymer ?
#
loop_
_entity_poly.entity_id
_entity_poly.type
_entity_poly.pdbx_seq_one_letter_code
_entity_poly.pdbx_strand_id
1 'polypeptide(L)'
;MLWNWNSTGIILPSDNKMIRRPSGLITPMTDIERQAEYFCSKYDCIAYYRAIPGNGLHPIHIKDKKEKICRFCRRDSSKTKFKDDCHAISELIGNKSIFLDNECVDCNKFFGRRLEDEFAKYLGPARTVSQTIGKEGVPSYKKMNGTFRMDVTDKETVIQDVIDSGNTEIFEDHMEFHLVKDTYVPIAAFKALVFMALSIMPENEFKVFESTIDWLREESHNNSKYNMDDYASRVIERFVPGPKPLPIQVWVARRKPNIYDAPYCQFVLEFDNYSFQIMVPCPEKDAILLWTNFKILVFPSTFDINEKDYRKFGYTGLHVKNLSGKEKVKGEKSELCISFDEKKEDFSSKGKKMQDMADEHGVKALKPLKEKRGSDC
;
A
#
# COMPACT_ATOMS: atom_id res chain seq x y z
N MET A 1 7.39 17.02 -24.18
CA MET A 1 8.56 17.45 -23.37
C MET A 1 8.86 16.32 -22.41
N LEU A 2 10.04 15.73 -22.50
CA LEU A 2 10.49 14.69 -21.59
C LEU A 2 10.99 15.37 -20.31
N TRP A 3 10.24 15.21 -19.22
CA TRP A 3 10.61 15.67 -17.89
C TRP A 3 11.64 14.67 -17.34
N ASN A 4 12.80 15.15 -16.91
CA ASN A 4 13.86 14.29 -16.38
C ASN A 4 14.37 14.89 -15.06
N TRP A 5 13.93 14.33 -13.94
CA TRP A 5 14.22 14.82 -12.60
C TRP A 5 15.44 14.11 -12.02
N ASN A 6 16.61 14.32 -12.61
CA ASN A 6 17.85 13.70 -12.18
C ASN A 6 18.60 14.56 -11.14
N SER A 7 18.03 14.81 -9.94
CA SER A 7 18.82 15.32 -8.79
C SER A 7 18.05 15.47 -7.45
N THR A 8 17.18 14.53 -7.05
CA THR A 8 16.58 14.58 -5.70
C THR A 8 16.77 13.28 -4.93
N GLY A 9 17.86 13.21 -4.16
CA GLY A 9 18.04 12.18 -3.15
C GLY A 9 17.17 12.47 -1.92
N ILE A 10 16.62 11.41 -1.30
CA ILE A 10 16.08 11.50 0.05
C ILE A 10 17.27 11.60 0.99
N ILE A 11 17.52 12.80 1.52
CA ILE A 11 18.53 13.05 2.54
C ILE A 11 17.78 13.32 3.84
N LEU A 12 17.98 12.48 4.86
CA LEU A 12 17.60 12.80 6.25
C LEU A 12 18.41 14.04 6.66
N PRO A 13 17.79 15.20 6.95
CA PRO A 13 18.53 16.41 7.28
C PRO A 13 19.27 16.24 8.61
N SER A 14 20.58 16.46 8.61
CA SER A 14 21.41 16.58 9.82
C SER A 14 21.36 18.00 10.40
N ASP A 15 20.19 18.63 10.42
CA ASP A 15 20.04 19.98 10.97
C ASP A 15 20.01 19.91 12.49
N ASN A 16 21.06 20.44 13.13
CA ASN A 16 21.28 20.56 14.58
C ASN A 16 20.34 21.58 15.26
N LYS A 17 19.08 21.67 14.82
CA LYS A 17 18.10 22.58 15.43
C LYS A 17 17.82 22.13 16.86
N MET A 18 18.02 23.03 17.82
CA MET A 18 17.78 22.78 19.24
C MET A 18 16.38 23.28 19.62
N ILE A 19 15.65 22.52 20.44
CA ILE A 19 14.30 22.84 20.92
C ILE A 19 14.31 22.94 22.44
N ARG A 20 13.70 24.00 22.97
CA ARG A 20 13.43 24.13 24.41
C ARG A 20 12.17 23.35 24.76
N ARG A 21 12.33 22.32 25.58
CA ARG A 21 11.26 21.43 26.09
C ARG A 21 10.41 22.14 27.15
N PRO A 22 9.19 21.66 27.43
CA PRO A 22 8.36 22.18 28.53
C PRO A 22 9.05 22.16 29.90
N SER A 23 9.95 21.20 30.12
CA SER A 23 10.80 21.12 31.32
C SER A 23 11.88 22.21 31.40
N GLY A 24 12.03 23.05 30.37
CA GLY A 24 13.08 24.05 30.24
C GLY A 24 14.39 23.52 29.64
N LEU A 25 14.56 22.20 29.54
CA LEU A 25 15.72 21.56 28.90
C LEU A 25 15.82 21.92 27.42
N ILE A 26 17.03 22.10 26.91
CA ILE A 26 17.28 22.33 25.49
C ILE A 26 17.89 21.05 24.92
N THR A 27 17.21 20.41 23.97
CA THR A 27 17.69 19.18 23.34
C THR A 27 17.66 19.31 21.81
N PRO A 28 18.44 18.51 21.06
CA PRO A 28 18.29 18.43 19.63
C PRO A 28 16.85 18.04 19.24
N MET A 29 16.40 18.57 18.10
CA MET A 29 15.17 18.15 17.45
C MET A 29 15.30 16.72 16.97
N THR A 30 14.29 15.89 17.22
CA THR A 30 14.27 14.51 16.72
C THR A 30 13.89 14.45 15.24
N ASP A 31 14.17 13.34 14.57
CA ASP A 31 13.74 13.14 13.17
C ASP A 31 12.23 13.23 13.01
N ILE A 32 11.47 12.67 13.95
CA ILE A 32 10.00 12.70 13.95
C ILE A 32 9.51 14.14 14.10
N GLU A 33 10.13 14.93 14.97
CA GLU A 33 9.81 16.35 15.12
C GLU A 33 10.10 17.12 13.82
N ARG A 34 11.22 16.83 13.14
CA ARG A 34 11.55 17.43 11.83
C ARG A 34 10.51 17.07 10.77
N GLN A 35 10.11 15.81 10.71
CA GLN A 35 9.06 15.33 9.79
C GLN A 35 7.74 16.04 10.08
N ALA A 36 7.31 16.08 11.34
CA ALA A 36 6.09 16.77 11.75
C ALA A 36 6.13 18.27 11.41
N GLU A 37 7.23 18.96 11.69
CA GLU A 37 7.39 20.37 11.35
C GLU A 37 7.33 20.61 9.84
N TYR A 38 7.94 19.74 9.02
CA TYR A 38 7.86 19.83 7.57
C TYR A 38 6.41 19.78 7.08
N PHE A 39 5.62 18.82 7.53
CA PHE A 39 4.21 18.72 7.12
C PHE A 39 3.40 19.91 7.65
N CYS A 40 3.52 20.24 8.93
CA CYS A 40 2.78 21.34 9.55
C CYS A 40 3.11 22.70 8.93
N SER A 41 4.37 22.96 8.56
CA SER A 41 4.78 24.23 7.97
C SER A 41 4.43 24.36 6.49
N LYS A 42 4.49 23.25 5.73
CA LYS A 42 4.34 23.29 4.27
C LYS A 42 2.96 22.88 3.74
N TYR A 43 2.14 22.19 4.55
CA TYR A 43 0.90 21.58 4.08
C TYR A 43 -0.31 21.91 4.95
N ASP A 44 -1.47 21.96 4.29
CA ASP A 44 -2.79 21.85 4.91
C ASP A 44 -3.28 20.40 4.76
N CYS A 45 -3.69 19.77 5.85
CA CYS A 45 -4.40 18.49 5.77
C CYS A 45 -5.84 18.76 5.32
N ILE A 46 -6.14 18.41 4.07
CA ILE A 46 -7.44 18.69 3.43
C ILE A 46 -8.40 17.50 3.49
N ALA A 47 -7.90 16.31 3.78
CA ALA A 47 -8.70 15.13 4.07
C ALA A 47 -7.94 14.20 5.03
N TYR A 48 -8.65 13.65 6.01
CA TYR A 48 -8.20 12.58 6.88
C TYR A 48 -9.37 11.66 7.18
N TYR A 49 -9.17 10.36 6.95
CA TYR A 49 -10.14 9.34 7.32
C TYR A 49 -9.41 8.16 7.95
N ARG A 50 -10.02 7.59 8.99
CA ARG A 50 -9.54 6.39 9.66
C ARG A 50 -10.68 5.40 9.73
N ALA A 51 -10.46 4.20 9.20
CA ALA A 51 -11.38 3.10 9.42
C ALA A 51 -11.26 2.65 10.88
N ILE A 52 -12.39 2.43 11.53
CA ILE A 52 -12.44 1.91 12.88
C ILE A 52 -13.04 0.50 12.79
N PRO A 53 -12.25 -0.56 13.08
CA PRO A 53 -12.78 -1.92 13.09
C PRO A 53 -13.81 -2.10 14.23
N GLY A 54 -14.98 -2.65 13.93
CA GLY A 54 -16.00 -3.03 14.93
C GLY A 54 -17.23 -2.12 15.01
N ASN A 55 -18.32 -2.69 15.55
CA ASN A 55 -19.72 -2.20 15.57
C ASN A 55 -19.97 -0.90 16.36
N GLY A 56 -19.25 0.19 16.06
CA GLY A 56 -19.38 1.46 16.78
C GLY A 56 -19.51 2.71 15.92
N LEU A 57 -19.17 2.67 14.63
CA LEU A 57 -19.29 3.82 13.74
C LEU A 57 -20.00 3.48 12.44
N HIS A 58 -20.85 4.40 12.01
CA HIS A 58 -21.48 4.35 10.72
C HIS A 58 -20.42 4.43 9.61
N PRO A 59 -20.63 3.71 8.49
CA PRO A 59 -19.86 3.91 7.27
C PRO A 59 -19.68 5.40 6.95
N ILE A 60 -18.46 5.77 6.59
CA ILE A 60 -18.11 7.10 6.10
C ILE A 60 -18.41 7.12 4.61
N HIS A 61 -19.38 7.95 4.23
CA HIS A 61 -19.74 8.18 2.84
C HIS A 61 -19.22 9.54 2.40
N ILE A 62 -18.22 9.53 1.51
CA ILE A 62 -17.67 10.73 0.89
C ILE A 62 -18.58 11.14 -0.26
N LYS A 63 -19.04 12.40 -0.23
CA LYS A 63 -20.00 12.95 -1.20
C LYS A 63 -19.62 14.37 -1.61
N ASP A 64 -19.89 14.68 -2.88
CA ASP A 64 -19.78 16.03 -3.43
C ASP A 64 -21.12 16.78 -3.28
N LYS A 65 -21.10 18.12 -3.40
CA LYS A 65 -22.32 18.94 -3.31
C LYS A 65 -23.24 18.75 -4.51
N LYS A 66 -22.68 18.41 -5.67
CA LYS A 66 -23.43 18.15 -6.90
C LYS A 66 -23.89 16.70 -6.93
N GLU A 67 -25.14 16.49 -6.55
CA GLU A 67 -25.82 15.20 -6.63
C GLU A 67 -25.65 14.57 -8.03
N LYS A 68 -25.22 13.30 -8.06
CA LYS A 68 -25.28 12.38 -9.22
C LYS A 68 -24.41 12.71 -10.45
N ILE A 69 -23.25 13.34 -10.29
CA ILE A 69 -22.19 13.40 -11.32
C ILE A 69 -20.98 12.60 -10.84
N CYS A 70 -20.50 11.66 -11.67
CA CYS A 70 -19.33 10.86 -11.33
C CYS A 70 -18.06 11.73 -11.38
N ARG A 71 -17.31 11.81 -10.28
CA ARG A 71 -16.12 12.66 -10.21
C ARG A 71 -15.02 12.27 -11.22
N PHE A 72 -14.95 11.00 -11.60
CA PHE A 72 -13.92 10.49 -12.51
C PHE A 72 -14.29 10.61 -13.99
N CYS A 73 -15.48 10.14 -14.39
CA CYS A 73 -15.89 10.18 -15.79
C CYS A 73 -16.75 11.39 -16.16
N ARG A 74 -17.16 12.20 -15.19
CA ARG A 74 -17.96 13.43 -15.37
C ARG A 74 -19.34 13.17 -16.00
N ARG A 75 -19.78 11.91 -16.02
CA ARG A 75 -21.12 11.51 -16.49
C ARG A 75 -22.11 11.58 -15.33
N ASP A 76 -23.29 12.08 -15.62
CA ASP A 76 -24.41 12.13 -14.68
C ASP A 76 -25.27 10.85 -14.70
N SER A 77 -26.26 10.77 -13.81
CA SER A 77 -27.18 9.63 -13.70
C SER A 77 -28.02 9.30 -14.93
N SER A 78 -28.12 10.18 -15.94
CA SER A 78 -28.73 9.85 -17.23
C SER A 78 -27.85 8.96 -18.11
N LYS A 79 -26.53 8.95 -17.86
CA LYS A 79 -25.51 8.26 -18.68
C LYS A 79 -24.78 7.12 -17.95
N THR A 80 -24.95 7.00 -16.64
CA THR A 80 -24.32 5.95 -15.83
C THR A 80 -25.12 5.66 -14.56
N LYS A 81 -24.76 4.60 -13.84
CA LYS A 81 -25.42 4.18 -12.60
C LYS A 81 -24.51 4.41 -11.40
N PHE A 82 -25.12 4.74 -10.27
CA PHE A 82 -24.45 4.91 -8.99
C PHE A 82 -24.98 3.87 -8.00
N LYS A 83 -24.16 3.52 -7.03
CA LYS A 83 -24.47 2.62 -5.93
C LYS A 83 -23.69 3.05 -4.69
N ASP A 84 -24.24 2.72 -3.53
CA ASP A 84 -23.66 3.13 -2.24
C ASP A 84 -22.60 2.13 -1.72
N ASP A 85 -22.11 1.23 -2.59
CA ASP A 85 -21.10 0.20 -2.30
C ASP A 85 -19.74 0.47 -2.96
N CYS A 86 -19.55 1.64 -3.58
CA CYS A 86 -18.27 2.02 -4.17
C CYS A 86 -17.28 2.41 -3.07
N HIS A 87 -16.16 1.71 -2.97
CA HIS A 87 -15.16 1.94 -1.94
C HIS A 87 -14.22 3.10 -2.33
N ALA A 88 -14.12 4.13 -1.49
CA ALA A 88 -13.16 5.23 -1.70
C ALA A 88 -11.72 4.75 -1.50
N ILE A 89 -11.54 3.86 -0.50
CA ILE A 89 -10.30 3.18 -0.15
C ILE A 89 -10.51 1.69 -0.37
N SER A 90 -9.59 1.02 -1.07
CA SER A 90 -9.84 -0.34 -1.54
C SER A 90 -10.18 -1.34 -0.42
N GLU A 91 -11.15 -2.21 -0.68
CA GLU A 91 -11.46 -3.35 0.19
C GLU A 91 -10.29 -4.36 0.26
N LEU A 92 -9.36 -4.35 -0.70
CA LEU A 92 -8.21 -5.29 -0.73
C LEU A 92 -7.27 -5.13 0.47
N ILE A 93 -7.20 -3.92 1.04
CA ILE A 93 -6.43 -3.60 2.24
C ILE A 93 -7.26 -3.73 3.53
N GLY A 94 -8.48 -4.28 3.41
CA GLY A 94 -9.39 -4.49 4.52
C GLY A 94 -10.31 -3.33 4.88
N ASN A 95 -10.42 -2.29 4.03
CA ASN A 95 -11.39 -1.24 4.27
C ASN A 95 -12.82 -1.78 4.10
N LYS A 96 -13.66 -1.56 5.12
CA LYS A 96 -15.11 -1.88 5.10
C LYS A 96 -15.98 -0.65 5.41
N SER A 97 -15.38 0.53 5.52
CA SER A 97 -16.05 1.68 6.14
C SER A 97 -15.92 3.00 5.39
N ILE A 98 -14.99 3.15 4.44
CA ILE A 98 -14.80 4.41 3.71
C ILE A 98 -15.29 4.23 2.26
N PHE A 99 -16.46 4.79 1.96
CA PHE A 99 -17.19 4.68 0.69
C PHE A 99 -17.24 6.02 -0.05
N LEU A 100 -17.52 5.97 -1.35
CA LEU A 100 -17.55 7.09 -2.27
C LEU A 100 -18.88 7.11 -3.06
N ASP A 101 -19.77 8.04 -2.73
CA ASP A 101 -21.13 8.08 -3.30
C ASP A 101 -21.16 8.69 -4.72
N ASN A 102 -20.15 9.49 -5.05
CA ASN A 102 -20.01 10.18 -6.34
C ASN A 102 -19.06 9.43 -7.31
N GLU A 103 -18.91 8.12 -7.15
CA GLU A 103 -18.32 7.22 -8.15
C GLU A 103 -19.40 6.41 -8.86
N CYS A 104 -19.35 6.34 -10.19
CA CYS A 104 -20.27 5.48 -10.94
C CYS A 104 -19.76 4.05 -11.03
N VAL A 105 -20.69 3.11 -11.19
CA VAL A 105 -20.44 1.65 -11.29
C VAL A 105 -19.41 1.30 -12.37
N ASP A 106 -19.39 2.02 -13.49
CA ASP A 106 -18.44 1.76 -14.58
C ASP A 106 -17.01 2.12 -14.19
N CYS A 107 -16.82 3.26 -13.53
CA CYS A 107 -15.52 3.69 -13.02
C CYS A 107 -15.03 2.76 -11.92
N ASN A 108 -15.91 2.42 -10.97
CA ASN A 108 -15.57 1.51 -9.88
C ASN A 108 -15.07 0.16 -10.40
N LYS A 109 -15.79 -0.44 -11.36
CA LYS A 109 -15.37 -1.69 -12.01
C LYS A 109 -14.06 -1.55 -12.78
N PHE A 110 -13.85 -0.42 -13.46
CA PHE A 110 -12.62 -0.16 -14.20
C PHE A 110 -11.43 -0.08 -13.24
N PHE A 111 -11.50 0.74 -12.20
CA PHE A 111 -10.39 0.91 -11.26
C PHE A 111 -10.12 -0.35 -10.45
N GLY A 112 -11.16 -1.07 -10.01
CA GLY A 112 -11.02 -2.37 -9.35
C GLY A 112 -10.21 -3.35 -10.20
N ARG A 113 -10.63 -3.57 -11.46
CA ARG A 113 -10.01 -4.58 -12.35
C ARG A 113 -8.66 -4.18 -12.92
N ARG A 114 -8.42 -2.89 -13.12
CA ARG A 114 -7.24 -2.40 -13.87
C ARG A 114 -6.16 -1.87 -12.97
N LEU A 115 -6.51 -1.37 -11.78
CA LEU A 115 -5.57 -0.69 -10.89
C LEU A 115 -5.45 -1.45 -9.56
N GLU A 116 -6.57 -1.63 -8.86
CA GLU A 116 -6.55 -2.26 -7.53
C GLU A 116 -6.06 -3.71 -7.57
N ASP A 117 -6.48 -4.49 -8.58
CA ASP A 117 -5.96 -5.83 -8.82
C ASP A 117 -4.43 -5.85 -9.02
N GLU A 118 -3.85 -4.83 -9.65
CA GLU A 118 -2.40 -4.73 -9.84
C GLU A 118 -1.68 -4.34 -8.54
N PHE A 119 -2.30 -3.51 -7.71
CA PHE A 119 -1.79 -3.22 -6.36
C PHE A 119 -1.88 -4.44 -5.43
N ALA A 120 -2.95 -5.24 -5.51
CA ALA A 120 -3.04 -6.51 -4.78
C ALA A 120 -1.91 -7.48 -5.16
N LYS A 121 -1.58 -7.58 -6.45
CA LYS A 121 -0.47 -8.42 -6.95
C LYS A 121 0.89 -7.87 -6.53
N TYR A 122 1.05 -6.55 -6.49
CA TYR A 122 2.24 -5.88 -5.97
C TYR A 122 2.48 -6.18 -4.48
N LEU A 123 1.44 -6.17 -3.65
CA LEU A 123 1.54 -6.57 -2.25
C LEU A 123 1.83 -8.09 -2.15
N GLY A 124 1.16 -8.89 -2.98
CA GLY A 124 1.43 -10.32 -3.12
C GLY A 124 1.35 -11.07 -1.78
N PRO A 125 2.36 -11.89 -1.41
CA PRO A 125 2.35 -12.69 -0.18
C PRO A 125 2.28 -11.84 1.10
N ALA A 126 2.65 -10.55 1.03
CA ALA A 126 2.55 -9.65 2.16
C ALA A 126 1.14 -9.64 2.78
N ARG A 127 0.09 -9.65 1.94
CA ARG A 127 -1.32 -9.62 2.41
C ARG A 127 -1.71 -10.87 3.21
N THR A 128 -1.10 -12.00 2.92
CA THR A 128 -1.32 -13.25 3.65
C THR A 128 -0.58 -13.21 4.98
N VAL A 129 0.68 -12.80 4.98
CA VAL A 129 1.53 -12.71 6.18
C VAL A 129 1.03 -11.65 7.17
N SER A 130 0.59 -10.49 6.69
CA SER A 130 -0.04 -9.45 7.52
C SER A 130 -1.50 -9.78 7.90
N GLN A 131 -2.03 -10.90 7.40
CA GLN A 131 -3.41 -11.35 7.63
C GLN A 131 -4.44 -10.28 7.26
N THR A 132 -4.23 -9.59 6.14
CA THR A 132 -5.12 -8.54 5.64
C THR A 132 -6.45 -9.16 5.21
N ILE A 133 -7.54 -8.77 5.88
CA ILE A 133 -8.88 -9.34 5.66
C ILE A 133 -9.53 -8.63 4.49
N GLY A 134 -9.63 -9.28 3.33
CA GLY A 134 -10.32 -8.76 2.16
C GLY A 134 -11.83 -9.05 2.15
N LYS A 135 -12.40 -9.14 0.94
CA LYS A 135 -13.82 -9.47 0.73
C LYS A 135 -14.20 -10.88 1.20
N GLU A 136 -13.37 -11.86 0.83
CA GLU A 136 -13.61 -13.29 1.08
C GLU A 136 -12.72 -13.84 2.22
N GLY A 137 -12.27 -12.96 3.12
CA GLY A 137 -11.29 -13.30 4.17
C GLY A 137 -9.86 -12.94 3.79
N VAL A 138 -8.89 -13.53 4.50
CA VAL A 138 -7.46 -13.36 4.21
C VAL A 138 -7.11 -14.14 2.93
N PRO A 139 -6.43 -13.54 1.94
CA PRO A 139 -6.08 -14.24 0.72
C PRO A 139 -5.05 -15.35 1.00
N SER A 140 -5.28 -16.54 0.46
CA SER A 140 -4.25 -17.58 0.42
C SER A 140 -3.09 -17.18 -0.49
N TYR A 141 -1.86 -17.47 -0.09
CA TYR A 141 -0.71 -17.42 -0.99
C TYR A 141 -0.36 -18.82 -1.50
N LYS A 142 -0.01 -18.92 -2.79
CA LYS A 142 0.46 -20.16 -3.42
C LYS A 142 1.54 -19.85 -4.45
N LYS A 143 2.64 -20.59 -4.43
CA LYS A 143 3.67 -20.47 -5.47
C LYS A 143 3.21 -21.21 -6.72
N MET A 144 3.48 -20.65 -7.91
CA MET A 144 2.97 -21.22 -9.17
C MET A 144 3.45 -22.65 -9.45
N ASN A 145 4.65 -23.00 -8.97
CA ASN A 145 5.23 -24.34 -9.11
C ASN A 145 4.60 -25.38 -8.14
N GLY A 146 3.72 -24.93 -7.24
CA GLY A 146 3.07 -25.78 -6.26
C GLY A 146 3.97 -26.24 -5.11
N THR A 147 5.13 -25.59 -4.89
CA THR A 147 6.05 -25.97 -3.79
C THR A 147 5.75 -25.27 -2.47
N PHE A 148 4.92 -24.22 -2.47
CA PHE A 148 4.57 -23.47 -1.26
C PHE A 148 3.09 -23.06 -1.27
N ARG A 149 2.46 -23.13 -0.09
CA ARG A 149 1.12 -22.61 0.17
C ARG A 149 1.03 -22.09 1.60
N MET A 150 0.40 -20.94 1.76
CA MET A 150 0.08 -20.36 3.06
C MET A 150 -1.41 -19.99 3.08
N ASP A 151 -2.11 -20.47 4.09
CA ASP A 151 -3.53 -20.20 4.36
C ASP A 151 -3.66 -19.64 5.77
N VAL A 152 -4.58 -18.69 5.96
CA VAL A 152 -4.92 -18.16 7.28
C VAL A 152 -6.37 -18.53 7.56
N THR A 153 -6.59 -19.26 8.64
CA THR A 153 -7.90 -19.68 9.13
C THR A 153 -8.34 -18.79 10.29
N ASP A 154 -9.51 -19.06 10.86
CA ASP A 154 -9.97 -18.44 12.10
C ASP A 154 -9.15 -18.87 13.34
N LYS A 155 -8.42 -19.98 13.25
CA LYS A 155 -7.66 -20.56 14.36
C LYS A 155 -6.16 -20.32 14.26
N GLU A 156 -5.62 -20.45 13.05
CA GLU A 156 -4.17 -20.52 12.83
C GLU A 156 -3.77 -20.17 11.38
N THR A 157 -2.48 -19.88 11.20
CA THR A 157 -1.84 -19.82 9.88
C THR A 157 -1.23 -21.18 9.56
N VAL A 158 -1.68 -21.79 8.46
CA VAL A 158 -1.19 -23.09 8.00
C VAL A 158 -0.22 -22.88 6.84
N ILE A 159 1.01 -23.36 7.01
CA ILE A 159 2.09 -23.27 6.01
C ILE A 159 2.41 -24.68 5.53
N GLN A 160 2.32 -24.87 4.22
CA GLN A 160 2.68 -26.12 3.55
C GLN A 160 3.83 -25.83 2.60
N ASP A 161 4.96 -26.49 2.82
CA ASP A 161 6.17 -26.33 2.02
C ASP A 161 6.75 -27.69 1.63
N VAL A 162 7.38 -27.76 0.46
CA VAL A 162 8.18 -28.91 0.03
C VAL A 162 9.55 -28.83 0.69
N ILE A 163 10.04 -29.94 1.22
CA ILE A 163 11.38 -30.04 1.80
C ILE A 163 12.43 -29.64 0.75
N ASP A 164 13.44 -28.89 1.16
CA ASP A 164 14.55 -28.40 0.32
C ASP A 164 14.11 -27.52 -0.87
N SER A 165 12.93 -26.90 -0.80
CA SER A 165 12.41 -26.00 -1.84
C SER A 165 13.12 -24.63 -1.89
N GLY A 166 13.82 -24.27 -0.81
CA GLY A 166 14.38 -22.94 -0.58
C GLY A 166 13.32 -21.86 -0.37
N ASN A 167 12.06 -22.21 -0.10
CA ASN A 167 10.99 -21.24 0.15
C ASN A 167 10.97 -20.73 1.60
N THR A 168 11.42 -21.56 2.54
CA THR A 168 11.34 -21.28 3.98
C THR A 168 12.65 -21.66 4.65
N GLU A 169 13.16 -20.77 5.50
CA GLU A 169 14.24 -21.05 6.43
C GLU A 169 13.68 -20.89 7.86
N ILE A 170 13.93 -21.87 8.73
CA ILE A 170 13.41 -21.90 10.10
C ILE A 170 14.59 -21.74 11.06
N PHE A 171 14.56 -20.67 11.84
CA PHE A 171 15.54 -20.34 12.87
C PHE A 171 14.99 -20.65 14.26
N GLU A 172 15.73 -20.28 15.30
CA GLU A 172 15.37 -20.57 16.70
C GLU A 172 14.17 -19.74 17.17
N ASP A 173 14.03 -18.50 16.70
CA ASP A 173 13.06 -17.50 17.14
C ASP A 173 12.25 -16.86 15.99
N HIS A 174 12.51 -17.26 14.74
CA HIS A 174 11.80 -16.75 13.57
C HIS A 174 11.83 -17.69 12.37
N MET A 175 10.99 -17.40 11.39
CA MET A 175 10.97 -18.01 10.06
C MET A 175 11.20 -16.93 9.01
N GLU A 176 12.06 -17.22 8.04
CA GLU A 176 12.21 -16.42 6.82
C GLU A 176 11.52 -17.10 5.65
N PHE A 177 10.87 -16.30 4.80
CA PHE A 177 10.16 -16.76 3.61
C PHE A 177 10.72 -16.08 2.36
N HIS A 178 11.18 -16.90 1.42
CA HIS A 178 11.74 -16.49 0.12
C HIS A 178 10.70 -16.65 -0.99
N LEU A 179 9.71 -15.76 -0.99
CA LEU A 179 8.54 -15.86 -1.85
C LEU A 179 8.66 -14.96 -3.08
N VAL A 180 7.66 -15.03 -3.96
CA VAL A 180 7.55 -14.17 -5.13
C VAL A 180 6.18 -13.50 -5.19
N LYS A 181 6.16 -12.23 -5.60
CA LYS A 181 4.93 -11.50 -5.89
C LYS A 181 4.25 -12.07 -7.14
N ASP A 182 2.95 -11.87 -7.22
CA ASP A 182 2.21 -12.14 -8.46
C ASP A 182 2.70 -11.21 -9.57
N THR A 183 2.51 -11.64 -10.82
CA THR A 183 2.86 -10.78 -11.97
C THR A 183 1.99 -9.53 -11.99
N TYR A 184 2.61 -8.36 -11.94
CA TYR A 184 1.89 -7.08 -11.88
C TYR A 184 2.48 -6.03 -12.81
N VAL A 185 1.74 -4.96 -13.07
CA VAL A 185 2.17 -3.77 -13.81
C VAL A 185 2.43 -2.63 -12.81
N PRO A 186 3.69 -2.19 -12.60
CA PRO A 186 4.01 -1.21 -11.55
C PRO A 186 3.24 0.10 -11.63
N ILE A 187 3.11 0.69 -12.83
CA ILE A 187 2.39 1.96 -12.99
C ILE A 187 0.91 1.82 -12.66
N ALA A 188 0.32 0.64 -12.84
CA ALA A 188 -1.08 0.39 -12.48
C ALA A 188 -1.26 0.28 -10.97
N ALA A 189 -0.31 -0.33 -10.26
CA ALA A 189 -0.27 -0.34 -8.80
C ALA A 189 -0.14 1.09 -8.23
N PHE A 190 0.73 1.92 -8.82
CA PHE A 190 0.82 3.34 -8.44
C PHE A 190 -0.48 4.11 -8.73
N LYS A 191 -1.11 3.88 -9.90
CA LYS A 191 -2.42 4.45 -10.24
C LYS A 191 -3.49 4.09 -9.20
N ALA A 192 -3.45 2.91 -8.58
CA ALA A 192 -4.38 2.54 -7.50
C ALA A 192 -4.23 3.43 -6.26
N LEU A 193 -3.00 3.76 -5.87
CA LEU A 193 -2.73 4.70 -4.78
C LEU A 193 -3.24 6.11 -5.13
N VAL A 194 -3.02 6.57 -6.36
CA VAL A 194 -3.52 7.87 -6.85
C VAL A 194 -5.05 7.89 -6.90
N PHE A 195 -5.69 6.79 -7.31
CA PHE A 195 -7.14 6.65 -7.26
C PHE A 195 -7.67 6.85 -5.84
N MET A 196 -7.12 6.13 -4.85
CA MET A 196 -7.52 6.28 -3.44
C MET A 196 -7.32 7.73 -2.92
N ALA A 197 -6.23 8.39 -3.32
CA ALA A 197 -5.98 9.79 -2.96
C ALA A 197 -7.07 10.73 -3.53
N LEU A 198 -7.43 10.56 -4.80
CA LEU A 198 -8.46 11.37 -5.45
C LEU A 198 -9.86 11.04 -4.93
N SER A 199 -10.13 9.78 -4.57
CA SER A 199 -11.40 9.35 -4.00
C SER A 199 -11.76 10.10 -2.72
N ILE A 200 -10.79 10.35 -1.85
CA ILE A 200 -11.02 11.04 -0.57
C ILE A 200 -10.83 12.56 -0.63
N MET A 201 -10.40 13.08 -1.78
CA MET A 201 -10.13 14.50 -1.97
C MET A 201 -11.43 15.32 -1.95
N PRO A 202 -11.48 16.49 -1.30
CA PRO A 202 -12.63 17.39 -1.37
C PRO A 202 -12.91 17.90 -2.79
N GLU A 203 -14.19 18.10 -3.14
CA GLU A 203 -14.64 18.57 -4.47
C GLU A 203 -13.91 19.86 -4.93
N ASN A 204 -13.71 20.80 -4.01
CA ASN A 204 -13.13 22.11 -4.31
C ASN A 204 -11.64 22.05 -4.69
N GLU A 205 -10.96 20.95 -4.37
CA GLU A 205 -9.55 20.73 -4.72
C GLU A 205 -9.39 19.98 -6.05
N PHE A 206 -10.47 19.36 -6.56
CA PHE A 206 -10.41 18.37 -7.62
C PHE A 206 -10.05 18.95 -9.00
N LYS A 207 -10.38 20.22 -9.24
CA LYS A 207 -10.26 20.87 -10.56
C LYS A 207 -8.84 20.84 -11.13
N VAL A 208 -7.82 20.95 -10.28
CA VAL A 208 -6.42 21.01 -10.74
C VAL A 208 -5.84 19.63 -11.08
N PHE A 209 -6.62 18.56 -10.89
CA PHE A 209 -6.23 17.17 -11.16
C PHE A 209 -6.85 16.61 -12.44
N GLU A 210 -7.42 17.43 -13.33
CA GLU A 210 -8.09 16.95 -14.55
C GLU A 210 -7.20 16.04 -15.41
N SER A 211 -5.93 16.43 -15.62
CA SER A 211 -4.95 15.61 -16.34
C SER A 211 -4.66 14.27 -15.66
N THR A 212 -4.63 14.25 -14.33
CA THR A 212 -4.40 13.04 -13.52
C THR A 212 -5.60 12.11 -13.56
N ILE A 213 -6.82 12.65 -13.51
CA ILE A 213 -8.06 11.89 -13.64
C ILE A 213 -8.16 11.24 -15.03
N ASP A 214 -7.85 11.99 -16.08
CA ASP A 214 -7.86 11.48 -17.44
C ASP A 214 -6.79 10.39 -17.64
N TRP A 215 -5.58 10.60 -17.08
CA TRP A 215 -4.52 9.60 -17.03
C TRP A 215 -4.94 8.32 -16.30
N LEU A 216 -5.59 8.42 -15.13
CA LEU A 216 -6.08 7.25 -14.39
C LEU A 216 -7.04 6.39 -15.24
N ARG A 217 -7.83 7.03 -16.11
CA ARG A 217 -8.85 6.39 -16.94
C ARG A 217 -8.35 5.86 -18.28
N GLU A 218 -7.06 6.02 -18.60
CA GLU A 218 -6.50 5.46 -19.83
C GLU A 218 -6.56 3.93 -19.82
N GLU A 219 -7.06 3.35 -20.92
CA GLU A 219 -7.11 1.90 -21.07
C GLU A 219 -5.73 1.27 -21.18
N SER A 220 -4.77 1.95 -21.81
CA SER A 220 -3.39 1.47 -21.99
C SER A 220 -2.46 2.13 -20.98
N HIS A 221 -1.61 1.31 -20.34
CA HIS A 221 -0.52 1.82 -19.51
C HIS A 221 0.71 2.22 -20.35
N ASN A 222 0.89 1.60 -21.51
CA ASN A 222 2.06 1.79 -22.38
C ASN A 222 1.96 3.04 -23.24
N ASN A 223 0.75 3.40 -23.67
CA ASN A 223 0.49 4.51 -24.58
C ASN A 223 -0.23 5.65 -23.84
N SER A 224 0.48 6.26 -22.89
CA SER A 224 -0.05 7.38 -22.09
C SER A 224 0.14 8.71 -22.80
N LYS A 225 -0.89 9.55 -22.79
CA LYS A 225 -0.82 10.97 -23.21
C LYS A 225 -0.18 11.85 -22.15
N TYR A 226 -0.10 11.36 -20.91
CA TYR A 226 0.37 12.09 -19.75
C TYR A 226 1.68 11.49 -19.24
N ASN A 227 2.67 12.33 -18.97
CA ASN A 227 3.91 11.87 -18.33
C ASN A 227 3.81 12.06 -16.82
N MET A 228 3.54 10.96 -16.11
CA MET A 228 3.45 10.91 -14.64
C MET A 228 4.57 10.05 -14.02
N ASP A 229 5.57 9.67 -14.82
CA ASP A 229 6.59 8.67 -14.44
C ASP A 229 7.44 9.13 -13.24
N ASP A 230 7.74 10.43 -13.15
CA ASP A 230 8.52 11.02 -12.06
C ASP A 230 7.83 10.99 -10.70
N TYR A 231 6.50 10.96 -10.69
CA TYR A 231 5.71 10.79 -9.47
C TYR A 231 5.74 9.32 -9.03
N ALA A 232 5.61 8.41 -10.00
CA ALA A 232 5.62 6.97 -9.77
C ALA A 232 7.00 6.42 -9.38
N SER A 233 8.09 7.14 -9.69
CA SER A 233 9.46 6.70 -9.37
C SER A 233 9.88 6.90 -7.92
N ARG A 234 9.05 7.58 -7.11
CA ARG A 234 9.37 8.03 -5.74
C ARG A 234 8.27 7.66 -4.74
N VAL A 235 7.76 6.43 -4.82
CA VAL A 235 6.79 5.93 -3.85
C VAL A 235 7.55 5.54 -2.59
N ILE A 236 7.22 6.15 -1.45
CA ILE A 236 7.82 5.80 -0.17
C ILE A 236 6.97 4.68 0.43
N GLU A 237 7.56 3.50 0.57
CA GLU A 237 6.99 2.35 1.26
C GLU A 237 7.67 2.19 2.61
N ARG A 238 6.89 2.15 3.68
CA ARG A 238 7.35 1.85 5.04
C ARG A 238 6.71 0.54 5.49
N PHE A 239 7.52 -0.31 6.10
CA PHE A 239 7.08 -1.50 6.82
C PHE A 239 7.26 -1.25 8.32
N VAL A 240 6.21 -1.53 9.08
CA VAL A 240 6.19 -1.43 10.54
C VAL A 240 6.06 -2.84 11.12
N PRO A 241 7.03 -3.31 11.91
CA PRO A 241 7.01 -4.66 12.45
C PRO A 241 6.00 -4.80 13.60
N GLY A 242 5.59 -6.03 13.87
CA GLY A 242 4.65 -6.38 14.94
C GLY A 242 3.26 -6.79 14.42
N PRO A 243 2.36 -7.20 15.32
CA PRO A 243 1.04 -7.72 14.95
C PRO A 243 0.08 -6.57 14.61
N LYS A 244 -0.15 -6.31 13.32
CA LYS A 244 -1.07 -5.27 12.80
C LYS A 244 -0.93 -3.90 13.50
N PRO A 245 0.28 -3.31 13.52
CA PRO A 245 0.58 -2.09 14.27
C PRO A 245 -0.15 -0.84 13.75
N LEU A 246 -0.56 -0.83 12.47
CA LEU A 246 -1.19 0.33 11.83
C LEU A 246 -2.69 0.10 11.62
N PRO A 247 -3.55 1.08 11.98
CA PRO A 247 -4.93 1.07 11.56
C PRO A 247 -5.02 1.39 10.06
N ILE A 248 -6.16 1.08 9.45
CA ILE A 248 -6.44 1.60 8.10
C ILE A 248 -6.74 3.09 8.22
N GLN A 249 -5.88 3.94 7.67
CA GLN A 249 -6.09 5.38 7.66
C GLN A 249 -5.38 6.06 6.50
N VAL A 250 -5.91 7.21 6.11
CA VAL A 250 -5.52 7.92 4.91
C VAL A 250 -5.52 9.42 5.12
N TRP A 251 -4.54 10.11 4.52
CA TRP A 251 -4.43 11.56 4.54
C TRP A 251 -4.18 12.11 3.15
N VAL A 252 -4.78 13.26 2.86
CA VAL A 252 -4.39 14.13 1.74
C VAL A 252 -3.90 15.44 2.31
N ALA A 253 -2.66 15.79 1.97
CA ALA A 253 -2.00 17.02 2.39
C ALA A 253 -1.72 17.88 1.16
N ARG A 254 -2.34 19.07 1.09
CA ARG A 254 -2.15 20.05 0.01
C ARG A 254 -1.13 21.10 0.44
N ARG A 255 -0.19 21.43 -0.44
CA ARG A 255 0.81 22.47 -0.25
C ARG A 255 0.14 23.81 0.06
N LYS A 256 0.63 24.49 1.09
CA LYS A 256 0.19 25.84 1.47
C LYS A 256 0.56 26.86 0.39
N PRO A 257 -0.18 27.98 0.30
CA PRO A 257 0.21 29.09 -0.56
C PRO A 257 1.64 29.57 -0.28
N ASN A 258 2.34 30.07 -1.30
CA ASN A 258 3.70 30.60 -1.22
C ASN A 258 4.79 29.60 -0.80
N ILE A 259 4.49 28.29 -0.81
CA ILE A 259 5.50 27.23 -0.74
C ILE A 259 5.83 26.77 -2.16
N TYR A 260 7.12 26.75 -2.50
CA TYR A 260 7.61 26.46 -3.86
C TYR A 260 8.58 25.29 -3.92
N ASP A 261 8.96 24.73 -2.77
CA ASP A 261 9.99 23.69 -2.61
C ASP A 261 9.40 22.40 -1.97
N ALA A 262 8.17 22.06 -2.36
CA ALA A 262 7.50 20.84 -1.95
C ALA A 262 6.42 20.42 -2.97
N PRO A 263 6.11 19.11 -3.13
CA PRO A 263 5.02 18.62 -3.97
C PRO A 263 3.69 19.29 -3.65
N TYR A 264 2.87 19.58 -4.67
CA TYR A 264 1.59 20.25 -4.50
C TYR A 264 0.63 19.44 -3.62
N CYS A 265 0.64 18.12 -3.75
CA CYS A 265 -0.24 17.25 -2.99
C CYS A 265 0.46 15.95 -2.63
N GLN A 266 0.33 15.54 -1.37
CA GLN A 266 0.82 14.26 -0.88
C GLN A 266 -0.34 13.43 -0.36
N PHE A 267 -0.24 12.11 -0.57
CA PHE A 267 -1.17 11.12 -0.03
C PHE A 267 -0.41 10.13 0.81
N VAL A 268 -0.98 9.78 1.96
CA VAL A 268 -0.45 8.75 2.86
C VAL A 268 -1.55 7.73 3.10
N LEU A 269 -1.23 6.46 2.94
CA LEU A 269 -2.07 5.32 3.24
C LEU A 269 -1.36 4.42 4.24
N GLU A 270 -2.00 4.11 5.35
CA GLU A 270 -1.54 3.12 6.32
C GLU A 270 -2.57 1.99 6.43
N PHE A 271 -2.10 0.75 6.58
CA PHE A 271 -2.91 -0.42 6.93
C PHE A 271 -2.02 -1.58 7.39
N ASP A 272 -2.48 -2.35 8.37
CA ASP A 272 -1.79 -3.50 8.94
C ASP A 272 -0.32 -3.20 9.29
N ASN A 273 0.63 -3.56 8.42
CA ASN A 273 2.06 -3.38 8.60
C ASN A 273 2.69 -2.40 7.59
N TYR A 274 1.90 -1.85 6.68
CA TYR A 274 2.39 -1.07 5.55
C TYR A 274 1.91 0.38 5.59
N SER A 275 2.82 1.27 5.19
CA SER A 275 2.51 2.67 4.91
C SER A 275 3.05 3.05 3.53
N PHE A 276 2.21 3.67 2.72
CA PHE A 276 2.55 4.18 1.39
C PHE A 276 2.37 5.69 1.38
N GLN A 277 3.43 6.41 1.03
CA GLN A 277 3.39 7.85 0.80
C GLN A 277 3.75 8.16 -0.65
N ILE A 278 2.90 8.94 -1.30
CA ILE A 278 3.09 9.36 -2.68
C ILE A 278 2.90 10.86 -2.85
N MET A 279 3.54 11.41 -3.89
CA MET A 279 3.10 12.65 -4.51
C MET A 279 1.90 12.35 -5.40
N VAL A 280 0.76 12.98 -5.16
CA VAL A 280 -0.39 12.88 -6.06
C VAL A 280 -0.09 13.70 -7.30
N PRO A 281 -0.05 13.10 -8.52
CA PRO A 281 0.38 13.82 -9.71
C PRO A 281 -0.47 15.08 -9.93
N CYS A 282 0.18 16.24 -10.03
CA CYS A 282 -0.47 17.50 -10.37
C CYS A 282 0.48 18.38 -11.20
N PRO A 283 0.78 18.01 -12.46
CA PRO A 283 1.78 18.72 -13.27
C PRO A 283 1.54 20.23 -13.38
N GLU A 284 0.29 20.68 -13.42
CA GLU A 284 -0.06 22.10 -13.47
C GLU A 284 0.49 22.87 -12.26
N LYS A 285 0.37 22.31 -11.05
CA LYS A 285 0.81 22.96 -9.81
C LYS A 285 2.25 22.66 -9.43
N ASP A 286 2.81 21.58 -9.97
CA ASP A 286 4.17 21.15 -9.71
C ASP A 286 5.18 21.57 -10.78
N ALA A 287 4.76 22.32 -11.81
CA ALA A 287 5.67 22.92 -12.78
C ALA A 287 6.76 23.80 -12.12
N ILE A 288 6.48 24.41 -10.96
CA ILE A 288 7.47 25.20 -10.21
C ILE A 288 8.64 24.36 -9.67
N LEU A 289 8.39 23.09 -9.39
CA LEU A 289 9.40 22.20 -8.80
C LEU A 289 10.50 21.87 -9.81
N LEU A 290 10.26 22.00 -11.11
CA LEU A 290 11.25 21.73 -12.16
C LEU A 290 12.52 22.59 -12.06
N TRP A 291 12.39 23.73 -11.38
CA TRP A 291 13.45 24.71 -11.19
C TRP A 291 13.94 24.75 -9.74
N THR A 292 13.46 23.82 -8.90
CA THR A 292 13.68 23.85 -7.46
C THR A 292 14.21 22.50 -6.97
N ASN A 293 15.32 22.52 -6.23
CA ASN A 293 15.71 21.35 -5.45
C ASN A 293 14.78 21.26 -4.24
N PHE A 294 13.98 20.20 -4.18
CA PHE A 294 13.08 19.95 -3.06
C PHE A 294 13.37 18.60 -2.42
N LYS A 295 13.00 18.48 -1.15
CA LYS A 295 13.06 17.24 -0.38
C LYS A 295 11.66 16.84 0.01
N ILE A 296 11.42 15.53 0.00
CA ILE A 296 10.21 14.91 0.54
C ILE A 296 10.63 14.25 1.86
N LEU A 297 10.05 14.69 2.97
CA LEU A 297 10.20 13.99 4.24
C LEU A 297 9.10 12.94 4.38
N VAL A 298 9.45 11.84 5.06
CA VAL A 298 8.50 10.77 5.33
C VAL A 298 7.47 11.25 6.34
N PHE A 299 6.21 10.88 6.15
CA PHE A 299 5.15 11.15 7.10
C PHE A 299 5.44 10.42 8.43
N PRO A 300 5.32 11.10 9.58
CA PRO A 300 5.61 10.49 10.87
C PRO A 300 4.54 9.43 11.19
N SER A 301 4.96 8.21 11.55
CA SER A 301 4.02 7.18 12.00
C SER A 301 3.83 7.28 13.50
N THR A 302 2.65 6.87 13.98
CA THR A 302 2.39 6.72 15.41
C THR A 302 3.30 5.68 16.07
N PHE A 303 3.73 4.67 15.31
CA PHE A 303 4.69 3.66 15.78
C PHE A 303 6.06 4.26 16.10
N ASP A 304 6.50 5.26 15.33
CA ASP A 304 7.80 5.91 15.51
C ASP A 304 7.90 6.61 16.88
N ILE A 305 6.76 6.93 17.49
CA ILE A 305 6.65 7.64 18.78
C ILE A 305 6.52 6.64 19.96
N ASN A 306 6.12 5.39 19.71
CA ASN A 306 5.91 4.42 20.79
C ASN A 306 7.19 3.65 21.13
N GLU A 307 7.85 4.08 22.21
CA GLU A 307 9.12 3.51 22.63
C GLU A 307 9.06 2.00 22.91
N LYS A 308 7.92 1.54 23.43
CA LYS A 308 7.73 0.14 23.81
C LYS A 308 7.64 -0.77 22.60
N ASP A 309 6.97 -0.31 21.54
CA ASP A 309 6.72 -1.12 20.37
C ASP A 309 8.00 -1.31 19.54
N TYR A 310 8.80 -0.26 19.34
CA TYR A 310 10.07 -0.42 18.63
C TYR A 310 11.06 -1.31 19.40
N ARG A 311 11.08 -1.25 20.74
CA ARG A 311 11.97 -2.11 21.56
C ARG A 311 11.56 -3.57 21.46
N LYS A 312 10.27 -3.84 21.27
CA LYS A 312 9.73 -5.19 21.21
C LYS A 312 9.81 -5.80 19.81
N PHE A 313 9.48 -5.03 18.78
CA PHE A 313 9.30 -5.53 17.41
C PHE A 313 10.40 -5.08 16.44
N GLY A 314 11.29 -4.18 16.87
CA GLY A 314 12.37 -3.65 16.04
C GLY A 314 12.02 -2.36 15.30
N TYR A 315 12.94 -1.94 14.44
CA TYR A 315 12.83 -0.69 13.67
C TYR A 315 11.96 -0.85 12.42
N THR A 316 11.35 0.26 12.00
CA THR A 316 10.60 0.32 10.74
C THR A 316 11.54 0.22 9.53
N GLY A 317 11.15 -0.57 8.52
CA GLY A 317 11.80 -0.56 7.22
C GLY A 317 11.30 0.60 6.37
N LEU A 318 12.18 1.22 5.57
CA LEU A 318 11.84 2.32 4.67
C LEU A 318 12.49 2.12 3.30
N HIS A 319 11.69 2.15 2.25
CA HIS A 319 12.15 1.98 0.87
C HIS A 319 11.53 3.01 -0.06
N VAL A 320 12.33 3.49 -1.01
CA VAL A 320 11.82 4.23 -2.17
C VAL A 320 11.62 3.23 -3.29
N LYS A 321 10.38 3.06 -3.71
CA LYS A 321 9.98 2.15 -4.78
C LYS A 321 9.76 2.93 -6.05
N ASN A 322 10.33 2.42 -7.14
CA ASN A 322 10.06 2.91 -8.48
C ASN A 322 8.93 2.08 -9.10
N LEU A 323 7.74 2.67 -9.17
CA LEU A 323 6.56 2.09 -9.79
C LEU A 323 6.24 2.71 -11.16
N SER A 324 7.21 3.36 -11.83
CA SER A 324 6.97 3.97 -13.15
C SER A 324 6.94 2.95 -14.31
N GLY A 325 7.34 1.71 -14.04
CA GLY A 325 7.37 0.62 -15.02
C GLY A 325 6.00 0.31 -15.62
N LYS A 326 5.92 0.25 -16.94
CA LYS A 326 4.67 0.02 -17.71
C LYS A 326 4.50 -1.44 -18.15
N GLU A 327 5.59 -2.18 -18.16
CA GLU A 327 5.62 -3.61 -18.50
C GLU A 327 5.33 -4.50 -17.28
N LYS A 328 4.92 -5.73 -17.56
CA LYS A 328 4.67 -6.74 -16.52
C LYS A 328 5.98 -7.15 -15.85
N VAL A 329 6.05 -6.98 -14.53
CA VAL A 329 7.11 -7.53 -13.68
C VAL A 329 6.71 -8.94 -13.26
N LYS A 330 7.61 -9.91 -13.44
CA LYS A 330 7.40 -11.32 -13.11
C LYS A 330 8.46 -11.78 -12.13
N GLY A 331 8.05 -12.57 -11.13
CA GLY A 331 8.99 -13.21 -10.21
C GLY A 331 9.78 -12.24 -9.33
N GLU A 332 9.24 -11.04 -9.07
CA GLU A 332 9.83 -10.14 -8.08
C GLU A 332 9.81 -10.84 -6.72
N LYS A 333 10.97 -10.90 -6.07
CA LYS A 333 11.12 -11.52 -4.77
C LYS A 333 10.37 -10.75 -3.69
N SER A 334 9.84 -11.48 -2.72
CA SER A 334 9.23 -10.96 -1.50
C SER A 334 9.80 -11.71 -0.31
N GLU A 335 10.79 -11.10 0.31
CA GLU A 335 11.43 -11.60 1.52
C GLU A 335 10.60 -11.16 2.74
N LEU A 336 10.09 -12.12 3.51
CA LEU A 336 9.22 -11.88 4.66
C LEU A 336 9.75 -12.64 5.87
N CYS A 337 9.55 -12.08 7.06
CA CYS A 337 9.98 -12.69 8.32
C CYS A 337 8.82 -12.70 9.32
N ILE A 338 8.67 -13.81 10.04
CA ILE A 338 7.72 -13.95 11.16
C ILE A 338 8.50 -14.47 12.37
N SER A 339 8.49 -13.71 13.47
CA SER A 339 9.06 -14.14 14.76
C SER A 339 8.04 -14.90 15.60
N PHE A 340 8.51 -15.78 16.48
CA PHE A 340 7.70 -16.56 17.41
C PHE A 340 8.40 -16.73 18.77
N ASP A 341 7.62 -16.96 19.83
CA ASP A 341 8.16 -17.12 21.20
C ASP A 341 8.57 -18.58 21.51
N GLU A 342 7.93 -19.56 20.87
CA GLU A 342 8.15 -20.98 21.11
C GLU A 342 8.03 -21.78 19.81
N LYS A 343 8.93 -22.76 19.61
CA LYS A 343 8.88 -23.75 18.54
C LYS A 343 8.67 -25.15 19.12
N LYS A 344 7.72 -25.89 18.56
CA LYS A 344 7.49 -27.32 18.86
C LYS A 344 7.52 -28.13 17.57
N GLU A 345 8.25 -29.23 17.58
CA GLU A 345 8.31 -30.17 16.48
C GLU A 345 7.39 -31.36 16.78
N ASP A 346 6.38 -31.59 15.95
CA ASP A 346 5.48 -32.73 16.05
C ASP A 346 5.66 -33.66 14.83
N PHE A 347 5.93 -34.94 15.11
CA PHE A 347 6.10 -35.99 14.10
C PHE A 347 4.92 -36.97 14.06
N SER A 348 3.82 -36.70 14.78
CA SER A 348 2.61 -37.53 14.83
C SER A 348 1.95 -37.73 13.46
N SER A 349 2.17 -36.80 12.54
CA SER A 349 1.66 -36.80 11.17
C SER A 349 2.55 -37.54 10.17
N LYS A 350 3.67 -38.14 10.61
CA LYS A 350 4.59 -38.87 9.73
C LYS A 350 3.89 -40.02 9.00
N GLY A 351 3.89 -39.95 7.66
CA GLY A 351 3.28 -40.96 6.79
C GLY A 351 1.81 -40.69 6.43
N LYS A 352 1.17 -39.66 7.01
CA LYS A 352 -0.14 -39.18 6.53
C LYS A 352 -0.01 -38.56 5.14
N LYS A 353 -1.06 -38.65 4.33
CA LYS A 353 -1.08 -37.93 3.05
C LYS A 353 -1.23 -36.44 3.31
N MET A 354 -0.63 -35.62 2.45
CA MET A 354 -0.78 -34.15 2.50
C MET A 354 -2.25 -33.71 2.47
N GLN A 355 -3.11 -34.45 1.76
CA GLN A 355 -4.55 -34.19 1.74
C GLN A 355 -5.19 -34.36 3.12
N ASP A 356 -4.90 -35.48 3.80
CA ASP A 356 -5.48 -35.76 5.12
C ASP A 356 -5.04 -34.71 6.15
N MET A 357 -3.76 -34.31 6.13
CA MET A 357 -3.24 -33.24 7.00
C MET A 357 -3.90 -31.89 6.70
N ALA A 358 -4.05 -31.52 5.43
CA ALA A 358 -4.69 -30.26 5.06
C ALA A 358 -6.18 -30.21 5.48
N ASP A 359 -6.88 -31.33 5.34
CA ASP A 359 -8.29 -31.46 5.74
C ASP A 359 -8.47 -31.32 7.26
N GLU A 360 -7.52 -31.82 8.08
CA GLU A 360 -7.52 -31.66 9.55
C GLU A 360 -7.51 -30.18 9.97
N HIS A 361 -6.83 -29.32 9.20
CA HIS A 361 -6.74 -27.88 9.44
C HIS A 361 -7.74 -27.06 8.60
N GLY A 362 -8.62 -27.70 7.82
CA GLY A 362 -9.62 -27.02 7.01
C GLY A 362 -9.06 -26.21 5.84
N VAL A 363 -7.87 -26.56 5.35
CA VAL A 363 -7.19 -25.87 4.24
C VAL A 363 -7.06 -26.76 3.02
N LYS A 364 -6.75 -26.16 1.86
CA LYS A 364 -6.50 -26.95 0.65
C LYS A 364 -5.09 -27.53 0.71
N ALA A 365 -4.96 -28.80 0.35
CA ALA A 365 -3.67 -29.45 0.26
C ALA A 365 -2.78 -28.83 -0.83
N LEU A 366 -1.49 -28.73 -0.53
CA LEU A 366 -0.45 -28.40 -1.49
C LEU A 366 -0.42 -29.47 -2.58
N LYS A 367 -0.33 -29.03 -3.84
CA LYS A 367 -0.27 -29.90 -5.01
C LYS A 367 0.98 -29.55 -5.81
N PRO A 368 2.14 -30.16 -5.51
CA PRO A 368 3.35 -29.99 -6.30
C PRO A 368 3.07 -30.34 -7.76
N LEU A 369 3.49 -29.50 -8.69
CA LEU A 369 3.48 -29.88 -10.09
C LEU A 369 4.45 -31.07 -10.24
N LYS A 370 3.97 -32.18 -10.81
CA LYS A 370 4.87 -33.30 -11.18
C LYS A 370 5.98 -32.72 -12.05
N GLU A 371 7.24 -32.90 -11.65
CA GLU A 371 8.35 -32.63 -12.55
C GLU A 371 8.06 -33.33 -13.87
N LYS A 372 8.15 -32.60 -14.98
CA LYS A 372 8.29 -33.25 -16.28
C LYS A 372 9.58 -34.04 -16.17
N ARG A 373 9.49 -35.34 -15.91
CA ARG A 373 10.60 -36.26 -16.13
C ARG A 373 11.09 -35.94 -17.53
N GLY A 374 12.33 -35.48 -17.64
CA GLY A 374 13.02 -35.38 -18.91
C GLY A 374 12.81 -36.70 -19.63
N SER A 375 12.28 -36.64 -20.84
CA SER A 375 12.36 -37.75 -21.77
C SER A 375 13.83 -37.92 -22.10
N ASP A 376 14.54 -38.72 -21.31
CA ASP A 376 15.76 -39.36 -21.75
C ASP A 376 15.36 -40.38 -22.82
N CYS A 377 15.51 -39.98 -24.09
CA CYS A 377 15.72 -40.83 -25.27
C CYS A 377 16.46 -40.01 -26.32
#